data_AF-A0A1T1GHS9-F1
#
_entry.id   AF-A0A1T1GHS9-F1
#
_cell.length_a   1.000
_cell.length_b   1.000
_cell.length_c   1.000
_cell.angle_alpha   90.00
_cell.angle_beta   90.00
_cell.angle_gamma   90.00
#
_symmetry.space_group_name_H-M   'P 1'
#
loop_
_entity.id
_entity.type
_entity.pdbx_description
1 polymer ?
#
loop_
_entity_poly.entity_id
_entity_poly.type
_entity_poly.pdbx_seq_one_letter_code
_entity_poly.pdbx_strand_id
1 'polypeptide(L)'
;VKVNVDENQQLAAHFQVRSIPHVVAFAGGRPVDQFTGVLPENQLRAFIDRLVPDPAQAEHRTALHALEQDELDVARDHLQAALALDPGFDEARLDLIELLLDEERVEDARREAELLSPKTTQGIDARYNALK
;
A
#
# COMPACT_ATOMS: atom_id res chain seq x y z
N VAL A 1 -13.55 -10.92 -13.56
CA VAL A 1 -14.41 -11.97 -14.17
C VAL A 1 -15.18 -11.35 -15.33
N LYS A 2 -15.33 -12.04 -16.46
CA LYS A 2 -16.17 -11.59 -17.59
C LYS A 2 -17.52 -12.28 -17.50
N VAL A 3 -18.61 -11.52 -17.67
CA VAL A 3 -19.99 -12.03 -17.63
C VAL A 3 -20.70 -11.65 -18.92
N ASN A 4 -21.39 -12.60 -19.55
CA ASN A 4 -22.26 -12.33 -20.70
C ASN A 4 -23.64 -11.90 -20.22
N VAL A 5 -24.07 -10.68 -20.56
CA VAL A 5 -25.36 -10.13 -20.12
C VAL A 5 -26.56 -10.76 -20.83
N ASP A 6 -26.39 -11.27 -22.05
CA ASP A 6 -27.46 -11.91 -22.81
C ASP A 6 -27.89 -13.23 -22.15
N GLU A 7 -26.92 -13.94 -21.59
CA GLU A 7 -27.11 -15.20 -20.83
C GLU A 7 -27.50 -14.93 -19.36
N ASN A 8 -27.18 -13.76 -18.81
CA ASN A 8 -27.33 -13.44 -17.38
C ASN A 8 -28.19 -12.18 -17.16
N GLN A 9 -29.36 -12.11 -17.80
CA GLN A 9 -30.21 -10.91 -17.80
C GLN A 9 -30.65 -10.46 -16.41
N GLN A 10 -30.95 -11.39 -15.49
CA GLN A 10 -31.32 -11.06 -14.11
C GLN A 10 -30.16 -10.38 -13.36
N LEU A 11 -28.94 -10.85 -13.57
CA LEU A 11 -27.74 -10.27 -12.97
C LEU A 11 -27.44 -8.89 -13.57
N ALA A 12 -27.59 -8.75 -14.89
CA ALA A 12 -27.46 -7.46 -15.58
C ALA A 12 -28.48 -6.44 -15.07
N ALA A 13 -29.73 -6.86 -14.84
CA ALA A 13 -30.77 -6.01 -14.24
C ALA A 13 -30.44 -5.62 -12.79
N HIS A 14 -29.93 -6.56 -11.99
CA HIS A 14 -29.51 -6.30 -10.61
C HIS A 14 -28.43 -5.22 -10.52
N PHE A 15 -27.43 -5.28 -11.40
CA PHE A 15 -26.37 -4.27 -11.53
C PHE A 15 -26.75 -3.06 -12.41
N GLN A 16 -28.03 -2.97 -12.82
CA GLN A 16 -28.57 -1.85 -13.61
C GLN A 16 -27.75 -1.56 -14.89
N VAL A 17 -27.26 -2.61 -15.56
CA VAL A 17 -26.45 -2.48 -16.77
C VAL A 17 -27.30 -1.90 -17.91
N ARG A 18 -26.95 -0.69 -18.37
CA ARG A 18 -27.65 0.00 -19.48
C ARG A 18 -26.88 0.01 -20.79
N SER A 19 -25.56 -0.18 -20.73
CA SER A 19 -24.69 -0.25 -21.90
C SER A 19 -23.46 -1.12 -21.59
N ILE A 20 -22.84 -1.63 -22.66
CA ILE A 20 -21.70 -2.55 -22.61
C ILE A 20 -20.51 -1.87 -23.28
N PRO A 21 -19.28 -2.01 -22.76
CA PRO A 21 -18.91 -2.71 -21.53
C PRO A 21 -19.31 -1.94 -20.27
N HIS A 22 -19.72 -2.67 -19.23
CA HIS A 22 -19.92 -2.15 -17.87
C HIS A 22 -18.98 -2.93 -16.94
N VAL A 23 -18.10 -2.23 -16.25
CA VAL A 23 -17.06 -2.82 -15.40
C VAL A 23 -17.30 -2.39 -13.97
N VAL A 24 -17.37 -3.36 -13.07
CA VAL A 24 -17.54 -3.14 -11.63
C VAL A 24 -16.38 -3.81 -10.91
N ALA A 25 -15.71 -3.06 -10.04
CA ALA A 25 -14.68 -3.55 -9.15
C ALA A 25 -15.30 -4.02 -7.83
N PHE A 26 -14.84 -5.16 -7.33
CA PHE A 26 -15.27 -5.71 -6.05
C PHE A 26 -14.08 -5.91 -5.12
N ALA A 27 -14.23 -5.52 -3.86
CA ALA A 27 -13.30 -5.84 -2.77
C ALA A 27 -14.09 -6.26 -1.54
N GLY A 28 -13.65 -7.31 -0.84
CA GLY A 28 -14.36 -7.85 0.33
C GLY A 28 -15.82 -8.27 0.03
N GLY A 29 -16.10 -8.70 -1.20
CA GLY A 29 -17.45 -9.09 -1.63
C GLY A 29 -18.42 -7.93 -1.89
N ARG A 30 -17.97 -6.68 -1.83
CA ARG A 30 -18.78 -5.48 -2.08
C ARG A 30 -18.28 -4.72 -3.31
N PRO A 31 -19.16 -4.11 -4.12
CA PRO A 31 -18.74 -3.24 -5.20
C PRO A 31 -18.08 -1.98 -4.63
N VAL A 32 -16.90 -1.63 -5.12
CA VAL A 32 -16.10 -0.50 -4.62
C VAL A 32 -15.92 0.61 -5.64
N ASP A 33 -15.98 0.32 -6.94
CA ASP A 33 -15.97 1.31 -8.01
C ASP A 33 -16.56 0.71 -9.30
N GLN A 34 -16.95 1.54 -10.26
CA GLN A 34 -17.48 1.10 -11.55
C GLN A 34 -17.29 2.14 -12.66
N PHE A 35 -17.25 1.67 -13.91
CA PHE A 35 -17.36 2.54 -15.08
C PHE A 35 -18.17 1.88 -16.19
N THR A 36 -18.66 2.71 -17.11
CA THR A 36 -19.41 2.26 -18.28
C THR A 36 -18.80 2.83 -19.55
N GLY A 37 -18.73 2.03 -20.60
CA GLY A 37 -18.09 2.39 -21.86
C GLY A 37 -16.58 2.11 -21.86
N VAL A 38 -15.92 2.56 -22.92
CA VAL A 38 -14.48 2.34 -23.10
C VAL A 38 -13.71 3.50 -22.49
N LEU A 39 -12.77 3.19 -21.60
CA LEU A 39 -11.82 4.16 -21.06
C LEU A 39 -10.50 4.12 -21.84
N PRO A 40 -9.82 5.27 -22.05
CA PRO A 40 -8.44 5.30 -22.49
C PRO A 40 -7.50 4.61 -21.48
N GLU A 41 -6.33 4.15 -21.92
CA GLU A 41 -5.41 3.36 -21.08
C GLU A 41 -5.03 4.07 -19.77
N ASN A 42 -4.72 5.37 -19.83
CA ASN A 42 -4.36 6.14 -18.64
C ASN A 42 -5.48 6.20 -17.59
N GLN A 43 -6.74 6.33 -18.03
CA GLN A 43 -7.90 6.34 -17.14
C GLN A 43 -8.20 4.94 -16.59
N LEU A 44 -8.01 3.91 -17.40
CA LEU A 44 -8.14 2.52 -16.95
C LEU A 44 -7.07 2.17 -15.92
N ARG A 45 -5.82 2.60 -16.14
CA ARG A 45 -4.71 2.42 -15.20
C ARG A 45 -4.99 3.13 -13.87
N ALA A 46 -5.36 4.42 -13.92
CA ALA A 46 -5.80 5.16 -12.74
C ALA A 46 -7.01 4.50 -12.04
N PHE A 47 -7.90 3.84 -12.81
CA PHE A 47 -8.99 3.06 -12.25
C PHE A 47 -8.52 1.85 -11.46
N ILE A 48 -7.50 1.14 -11.94
CA ILE A 48 -6.92 -0.01 -11.26
C ILE A 48 -6.08 0.45 -10.06
N ASP A 49 -5.26 1.48 -10.21
CA ASP A 49 -4.32 1.94 -9.18
C ASP A 49 -5.03 2.37 -7.88
N ARG A 50 -6.23 2.97 -7.96
CA ARG A 50 -7.03 3.30 -6.76
C ARG A 50 -7.63 2.09 -6.04
N LEU A 51 -7.65 0.93 -6.71
CA LEU A 51 -8.27 -0.30 -6.20
C LEU A 51 -7.23 -1.29 -5.66
N VAL A 52 -6.01 -1.23 -6.19
CA VAL A 52 -4.91 -2.09 -5.77
C VAL A 52 -4.34 -1.52 -4.47
N PRO A 53 -4.24 -2.32 -3.40
CA PRO A 53 -3.56 -1.90 -2.18
C PRO A 53 -2.13 -1.46 -2.52
N ASP A 54 -1.68 -0.35 -1.94
CA ASP A 54 -0.30 0.10 -2.08
C ASP A 54 0.65 -1.04 -1.64
N PRO A 55 1.50 -1.55 -2.56
CA PRO A 55 2.38 -2.67 -2.24
C PRO A 55 3.38 -2.30 -1.13
N ALA A 56 3.86 -1.06 -1.06
CA ALA A 56 4.74 -0.62 0.01
C ALA A 56 4.03 -0.66 1.37
N GLN A 57 2.77 -0.20 1.42
CA GLN A 57 1.93 -0.31 2.62
C GLN A 57 1.64 -1.77 2.99
N ALA A 58 1.49 -2.67 2.01
CA ALA A 58 1.26 -4.09 2.27
C ALA A 58 2.49 -4.77 2.90
N GLU A 59 3.68 -4.49 2.38
CA GLU A 59 4.95 -4.95 2.95
C GLU A 59 5.14 -4.40 4.37
N HIS A 60 4.93 -3.09 4.56
CA HIS A 60 4.99 -2.44 5.86
C HIS A 60 4.06 -3.07 6.92
N ARG A 61 2.80 -3.34 6.56
CA ARG A 61 1.87 -4.03 7.47
C ARG A 61 2.34 -5.44 7.82
N THR A 62 3.01 -6.13 6.89
CA THR A 62 3.56 -7.46 7.16
C THR A 62 4.76 -7.37 8.10
N ALA A 63 5.61 -6.35 7.94
CA ALA A 63 6.67 -6.05 8.89
C ALA A 63 6.14 -5.77 10.31
N LEU A 64 5.09 -4.94 10.44
CA LEU A 64 4.48 -4.65 11.74
C LEU A 64 3.98 -5.92 12.45
N HIS A 65 3.34 -6.83 11.71
CA HIS A 65 2.93 -8.13 12.26
C HIS A 65 4.13 -8.98 12.70
N ALA A 66 5.23 -8.99 11.92
CA ALA A 66 6.44 -9.70 12.31
C ALA A 66 7.09 -9.09 13.58
N LEU A 67 7.09 -7.75 13.72
CA LEU A 67 7.55 -7.08 14.94
C LEU A 67 6.72 -7.50 16.16
N GLU A 68 5.40 -7.60 16.03
CA GLU A 68 4.52 -8.09 17.11
C GLU A 68 4.83 -9.54 17.53
N GLN A 69 5.38 -10.35 16.62
CA GLN A 69 5.80 -11.73 16.88
C GLN A 69 7.28 -11.85 17.27
N ASP A 70 8.00 -10.73 17.46
CA ASP A 70 9.44 -10.68 17.73
C ASP A 70 10.31 -11.32 16.62
N GLU A 71 9.76 -11.41 15.39
CA GLU A 71 10.43 -11.96 14.21
C GLU A 71 11.26 -10.86 13.52
N LEU A 72 12.31 -10.38 14.19
CA LEU A 72 13.07 -9.17 13.81
C LEU A 72 13.66 -9.23 12.39
N ASP A 73 14.24 -10.37 11.98
CA ASP A 73 14.79 -10.51 10.64
C ASP A 73 13.71 -10.42 9.54
N VAL A 74 12.54 -11.04 9.80
CA VAL A 74 11.40 -11.01 8.88
C VAL A 74 10.84 -9.59 8.78
N ALA A 75 10.72 -8.90 9.91
CA ALA A 75 10.33 -7.50 9.94
C ALA A 75 11.29 -6.63 9.14
N ARG A 76 12.61 -6.80 9.32
CA ARG A 76 13.64 -6.05 8.59
C ARG A 76 13.50 -6.22 7.08
N ASP A 77 13.36 -7.47 6.62
CA ASP A 77 13.24 -7.78 5.19
C ASP A 77 11.99 -7.11 4.58
N HIS A 78 10.85 -7.15 5.28
CA HIS A 78 9.62 -6.51 4.81
C HIS A 78 9.69 -4.97 4.85
N LEU A 79 10.36 -4.37 5.84
CA LEU A 79 10.60 -2.92 5.86
C LEU A 79 11.48 -2.47 4.69
N GLN A 80 12.54 -3.23 4.40
CA GLN A 80 13.40 -2.97 3.24
C GLN A 80 12.64 -3.15 1.93
N ALA A 81 11.78 -4.16 1.82
CA ALA A 81 10.91 -4.36 0.65
C ALA A 81 9.95 -3.17 0.46
N ALA A 82 9.32 -2.68 1.55
CA ALA A 82 8.46 -1.50 1.51
C ALA A 82 9.22 -0.26 1.00
N LEU A 83 10.44 -0.03 1.48
CA LEU A 83 11.27 1.11 1.09
C LEU A 83 11.87 0.97 -0.32
N ALA A 84 12.02 -0.26 -0.83
CA ALA A 84 12.39 -0.49 -2.22
C ALA A 84 11.24 -0.17 -3.19
N LEU A 85 9.99 -0.37 -2.74
CA LEU A 85 8.78 -0.02 -3.49
C LEU A 85 8.48 1.48 -3.42
N ASP A 86 8.60 2.08 -2.23
CA ASP A 86 8.47 3.51 -2.00
C ASP A 86 9.61 4.06 -1.11
N PRO A 87 10.68 4.62 -1.72
CA PRO A 87 11.76 5.26 -0.97
C PRO A 87 11.32 6.48 -0.14
N GLY A 88 10.14 7.06 -0.39
CA GLY A 88 9.59 8.18 0.37
C GLY A 88 8.75 7.77 1.58
N PHE A 89 8.62 6.46 1.86
CA PHE A 89 7.75 5.96 2.92
C PHE A 89 8.40 6.10 4.31
N ASP A 90 8.38 7.32 4.83
CA ASP A 90 9.03 7.70 6.10
C ASP A 90 8.59 6.85 7.30
N GLU A 91 7.33 6.39 7.35
CA GLU A 91 6.83 5.57 8.45
C GLU A 91 7.55 4.21 8.51
N ALA A 92 7.65 3.51 7.38
CA ALA A 92 8.44 2.28 7.27
C ALA A 92 9.94 2.53 7.53
N ARG A 93 10.45 3.70 7.15
CA ARG A 93 11.84 4.07 7.43
C ARG A 93 12.09 4.28 8.92
N LEU A 94 11.18 4.92 9.65
CA LEU A 94 11.27 5.09 11.09
C LEU A 94 11.23 3.74 11.83
N ASP A 95 10.34 2.83 11.42
CA ASP A 95 10.32 1.47 11.99
C ASP A 95 11.65 0.73 11.77
N LEU A 96 12.26 0.88 10.59
CA LEU A 96 13.56 0.28 10.29
C LEU A 96 14.67 0.89 11.15
N ILE A 97 14.65 2.21 11.36
CA ILE A 97 15.62 2.90 12.21
C ILE A 97 15.52 2.40 13.65
N GLU A 98 14.31 2.32 14.21
CA GLU A 98 14.07 1.82 15.56
C GLU A 98 14.57 0.37 15.71
N LEU A 99 14.24 -0.51 14.76
CA LEU A 99 14.73 -1.88 14.75
C LEU A 99 16.27 -1.97 14.69
N LEU A 100 16.91 -1.16 13.85
CA LEU A 100 18.38 -1.13 13.74
C LEU A 100 19.04 -0.63 15.03
N LEU A 101 18.41 0.29 15.77
CA LEU A 101 18.92 0.76 17.05
C LEU A 101 18.81 -0.31 18.13
N ASP A 102 17.70 -1.06 18.16
CA ASP A 102 17.52 -2.20 19.07
C ASP A 102 18.55 -3.31 18.81
N GLU A 103 19.00 -3.45 17.56
CA GLU A 103 20.10 -4.36 17.16
C GLU A 103 21.51 -3.79 17.37
N GLU A 104 21.64 -2.63 18.01
CA GLU A 104 22.90 -1.89 18.21
C GLU A 104 23.61 -1.49 16.89
N ARG A 105 22.89 -1.50 15.75
CA ARG A 105 23.40 -1.13 14.41
C ARG A 105 23.28 0.37 14.14
N VAL A 106 23.87 1.16 15.04
CA VAL A 106 23.74 2.62 15.08
C VAL A 106 24.15 3.31 13.77
N GLU A 107 25.22 2.84 13.12
CA GLU A 107 25.69 3.46 11.87
C GLU A 107 24.73 3.24 10.70
N ASP A 108 24.07 2.08 10.64
CA ASP A 108 23.07 1.80 9.61
C ASP A 108 21.80 2.62 9.89
N ALA A 109 21.35 2.66 11.15
CA ALA A 109 20.22 3.49 11.57
C ALA A 109 20.43 4.98 11.22
N ARG A 110 21.64 5.50 11.41
CA ARG A 110 22.00 6.87 11.06
C ARG A 110 21.88 7.14 9.56
N ARG A 111 22.35 6.22 8.71
CA ARG A 111 22.23 6.36 7.24
C ARG A 111 20.78 6.40 6.80
N GLU A 112 19.94 5.55 7.40
CA GLU A 112 18.51 5.57 7.12
C GLU A 112 17.87 6.89 7.58
N ALA A 113 18.24 7.43 8.74
CA ALA A 113 17.73 8.71 9.22
C ALA A 113 18.02 9.89 8.28
N GLU A 114 19.15 9.86 7.55
CA GLU A 114 19.50 10.89 6.55
C GLU A 114 18.58 10.88 5.31
N LEU A 115 17.86 9.78 5.08
CA LEU A 115 16.94 9.61 3.95
C LEU A 115 15.48 9.98 4.31
N LEU A 116 15.20 10.31 5.57
CA LEU A 116 13.87 10.78 5.99
C LEU A 116 13.53 12.11 5.32
N SER A 117 12.26 12.26 4.92
CA SER A 117 11.83 13.49 4.27
C SER A 117 11.91 14.70 5.24
N PRO A 118 12.04 15.93 4.69
CA PRO A 118 11.99 17.16 5.49
C PRO A 118 10.72 17.30 6.34
N LYS A 119 9.59 16.72 5.87
CA LYS A 119 8.32 16.76 6.60
C LYS A 119 8.43 16.04 7.95
N THR A 120 9.19 14.95 7.99
CA THR A 120 9.39 14.12 9.19
C THR A 120 10.46 14.73 10.09
N THR A 121 11.59 15.16 9.50
CA THR A 121 12.72 15.69 10.27
C THR A 121 12.54 17.12 10.81
N GLN A 122 11.74 17.96 10.13
CA GLN A 122 11.40 19.32 10.56
C GLN A 122 10.00 19.40 11.20
N GLY A 123 9.26 18.29 11.18
CA GLY A 123 7.96 18.17 11.82
C GLY A 123 8.05 18.01 13.34
N ILE A 124 6.89 17.98 13.98
CA ILE A 124 6.74 17.58 15.40
C ILE A 124 6.49 16.06 15.44
N ASP A 125 7.24 15.29 14.64
CA ASP A 125 7.11 13.84 14.68
C ASP A 125 7.73 13.34 15.99
N ALA A 126 6.90 12.75 16.85
CA ALA A 126 7.32 12.33 18.18
C ALA A 126 8.36 11.20 18.14
N ARG A 127 8.28 10.33 17.13
CA ARG A 127 9.20 9.20 16.96
C ARG A 127 10.57 9.71 16.56
N TYR A 128 10.64 10.55 15.52
CA TYR A 128 11.92 11.14 15.11
C TYR A 128 12.58 11.96 16.23
N ASN A 129 11.80 12.71 17.01
CA ASN A 129 12.35 13.46 18.15
C ASN A 129 12.89 12.58 19.28
N ALA A 130 12.33 11.38 19.47
CA ALA A 130 12.82 10.42 20.46
C ALA A 130 14.15 9.75 20.04
N LEU A 131 14.47 9.79 18.74
CA LEU A 131 15.71 9.24 18.17
C LEU A 131 16.89 10.23 18.20
N LYS A 132 16.63 11.52 18.51
CA LYS A 132 17.64 12.58 18.59
C LYS A 132 18.32 12.63 19.96
#